data_AF-A0AAU2NY49-F1
#
_entry.id   AF-A0AAU2NY49-F1
#
_cell.length_a   1.000
_cell.length_b   1.000
_cell.length_c   1.000
_cell.angle_alpha   90.00
_cell.angle_beta   90.00
_cell.angle_gamma   90.00
#
_symmetry.space_group_name_H-M   'P 1'
#
loop_
_entity.id
_entity.type
_entity.pdbx_description
1 polymer ?
#
loop_
_entity_poly.entity_id
_entity_poly.type
_entity_poly.pdbx_seq_one_letter_code
_entity_poly.pdbx_strand_id
1 'polypeptide(L)'
;MIWEKAAALGDPDAMLGLVKQALDRGDSAGVERWAPVILAQDEAFPITALGVAFRDRGDLARAVQAFLRAEELGDGYAMEYRARILAAQGQHEEAEALRAQAATAERML
;
A
#
# COMPACT_ATOMS: atom_id res chain seq x y z
N MET A 1 1.49 23.95 1.73
CA MET A 1 2.11 24.59 0.55
C MET A 1 3.50 24.05 0.19
N ILE A 2 4.19 23.29 1.05
CA ILE A 2 5.44 22.59 0.66
C ILE A 2 5.13 21.18 0.14
N TRP A 3 4.30 20.42 0.88
CA TRP A 3 3.87 19.05 0.53
C TRP A 3 3.19 18.96 -0.85
N GLU A 4 2.25 19.85 -1.17
CA GLU A 4 1.61 19.86 -2.51
C GLU A 4 2.59 20.14 -3.64
N LYS A 5 3.60 20.98 -3.41
CA LYS A 5 4.62 21.26 -4.43
C LYS A 5 5.53 20.05 -4.65
N ALA A 6 5.97 19.41 -3.57
CA ALA A 6 6.78 18.19 -3.66
C ALA A 6 6.00 17.04 -4.32
N ALA A 7 4.74 16.84 -3.93
CA ALA A 7 3.85 15.86 -4.56
C ALA A 7 3.65 16.16 -6.06
N ALA A 8 3.46 17.43 -6.43
CA ALA A 8 3.36 17.81 -7.85
C ALA A 8 4.66 17.57 -8.64
N LEU A 9 5.80 17.45 -7.96
CA LEU A 9 7.10 17.11 -8.57
C LEU A 9 7.39 15.60 -8.58
N GLY A 10 6.46 14.77 -8.11
CA GLY A 10 6.60 13.32 -8.14
C GLY A 10 7.05 12.68 -6.83
N ASP A 11 7.21 13.45 -5.74
CA ASP A 11 7.64 12.90 -4.45
C ASP A 11 6.56 11.98 -3.85
N PRO A 12 6.82 10.66 -3.76
CA PRO A 12 5.81 9.69 -3.35
C PRO A 12 5.49 9.75 -1.84
N ASP A 13 6.45 10.16 -1.01
CA ASP A 13 6.21 10.37 0.43
C ASP A 13 5.31 11.58 0.66
N ALA A 14 5.52 12.65 -0.11
CA ALA A 14 4.66 13.82 -0.07
C ALA A 14 3.24 13.52 -0.54
N MET A 15 3.10 12.76 -1.64
CA MET A 15 1.80 12.27 -2.10
C MET A 15 1.13 11.40 -1.04
N LEU A 16 1.85 10.46 -0.43
CA LEU A 16 1.33 9.59 0.62
C LEU A 16 0.84 10.38 1.83
N GLY A 17 1.58 11.42 2.23
CA GLY A 17 1.17 12.34 3.29
C GLY A 17 -0.16 13.04 2.96
N LEU A 18 -0.32 13.50 1.71
CA LEU A 18 -1.58 14.11 1.24
C LEU A 18 -2.73 13.10 1.20
N VAL A 19 -2.48 11.85 0.77
CA VAL A 19 -3.50 10.79 0.79
C VAL A 19 -3.96 10.49 2.22
N LYS A 20 -3.03 10.33 3.18
CA LYS A 20 -3.37 10.09 4.59
C LYS A 20 -4.24 11.22 5.16
N GLN A 21 -3.85 12.47 4.89
CA GLN A 21 -4.63 13.65 5.29
C GLN A 21 -6.01 13.69 4.62
N ALA A 22 -6.10 13.37 3.33
CA ALA A 22 -7.35 13.35 2.59
C ALA A 22 -8.28 12.27 3.14
N LEU A 23 -7.76 11.06 3.36
CA LEU A 23 -8.47 10.01 4.07
C LEU A 23 -8.97 10.54 5.42
N ASP A 24 -8.14 11.20 6.24
CA ASP A 24 -8.52 11.63 7.62
C ASP A 24 -9.74 12.56 7.61
N ARG A 25 -9.88 13.31 6.53
CA ARG A 25 -10.96 14.27 6.31
C ARG A 25 -12.16 13.69 5.56
N GLY A 26 -12.10 12.44 5.11
CA GLY A 26 -13.08 11.86 4.19
C GLY A 26 -13.08 12.52 2.80
N ASP A 27 -11.99 13.18 2.42
CA ASP A 27 -11.82 13.84 1.13
C ASP A 27 -11.45 12.83 0.05
N SER A 28 -12.46 12.25 -0.60
CA SER A 28 -12.24 11.31 -1.70
C SER A 28 -11.50 11.93 -2.87
N ALA A 29 -11.68 13.23 -3.15
CA ALA A 29 -11.01 13.88 -4.28
C ALA A 29 -9.49 13.96 -4.06
N GLY A 30 -9.06 14.27 -2.82
CA GLY A 30 -7.65 14.24 -2.45
C GLY A 30 -7.02 12.85 -2.57
N VAL A 31 -7.78 11.80 -2.23
CA VAL A 31 -7.34 10.40 -2.38
C VAL A 31 -7.20 10.03 -3.86
N GLU A 32 -8.24 10.24 -4.67
CA GLU A 32 -8.24 9.90 -6.10
C GLU A 32 -7.22 10.70 -6.91
N ARG A 33 -6.81 11.87 -6.41
CA ARG A 33 -5.77 12.68 -7.05
C ARG A 33 -4.38 12.05 -6.95
N TRP A 34 -4.05 11.43 -5.83
CA TRP A 34 -2.67 11.04 -5.53
C TRP A 34 -2.45 9.54 -5.42
N ALA A 35 -3.43 8.76 -4.95
CA ALA A 35 -3.29 7.32 -4.81
C ALA A 35 -2.95 6.61 -6.14
N PRO A 36 -3.61 6.92 -7.28
CA PRO A 36 -3.24 6.31 -8.56
C PRO A 36 -1.82 6.67 -9.02
N VAL A 37 -1.36 7.89 -8.67
CA VAL A 37 -0.01 8.36 -9.04
C VAL A 37 1.06 7.60 -8.26
N ILE A 38 0.81 7.31 -6.97
CA ILE A 38 1.69 6.45 -6.16
C ILE A 38 1.70 5.02 -6.71
N LEU A 39 0.54 4.44 -7.06
CA LEU A 39 0.44 3.08 -7.61
C LEU A 39 1.16 2.90 -8.94
N ALA A 40 1.28 3.97 -9.72
CA ALA A 40 1.98 3.99 -11.01
C ALA A 40 3.51 4.13 -10.88
N GLN A 41 4.04 4.34 -9.67
CA GLN A 41 5.49 4.34 -9.45
C GLN A 41 6.04 2.91 -9.49
N ASP A 42 7.34 2.79 -9.74
CA ASP A 42 8.09 1.53 -9.65
C ASP A 42 8.83 1.40 -8.30
N GLU A 43 8.28 2.04 -7.26
CA GLU A 43 8.80 1.99 -5.89
C GLU A 43 7.80 1.25 -4.98
N ALA A 44 8.22 0.09 -4.49
CA ALA A 44 7.41 -0.77 -3.62
C ALA A 44 6.99 -0.08 -2.32
N PHE A 45 7.92 0.60 -1.63
CA PHE A 45 7.69 1.09 -0.27
C PHE A 45 6.52 2.08 -0.16
N PRO A 46 6.41 3.15 -0.97
CA PRO A 46 5.25 4.05 -0.92
C PRO A 46 3.93 3.37 -1.25
N ILE A 47 3.95 2.39 -2.15
CA ILE A 47 2.78 1.59 -2.55
C ILE A 47 2.31 0.71 -1.39
N THR A 48 3.24 0.01 -0.71
CA THR A 48 2.94 -0.74 0.51
C THR A 48 2.36 0.16 1.60
N ALA A 49 2.95 1.34 1.81
CA ALA A 49 2.49 2.29 2.80
C ALA A 49 1.10 2.89 2.46
N LEU A 50 0.78 3.05 1.17
CA LEU A 50 -0.56 3.41 0.71
C LEU A 50 -1.59 2.30 1.03
N GLY A 51 -1.23 1.04 0.81
CA GLY A 51 -2.07 -0.11 1.17
C GLY A 51 -2.37 -0.17 2.67
N VAL A 52 -1.37 0.11 3.51
CA VAL A 52 -1.54 0.24 4.97
C VAL A 52 -2.53 1.37 5.31
N ALA A 53 -2.39 2.54 4.68
CA ALA A 53 -3.29 3.66 4.91
C ALA A 53 -4.75 3.33 4.56
N PHE A 54 -5.00 2.63 3.45
CA PHE A 54 -6.35 2.17 3.10
C PHE A 54 -6.90 1.15 4.09
N ARG A 55 -6.09 0.16 4.49
CA ARG A 55 -6.48 -0.85 5.49
C ARG A 55 -6.87 -0.20 6.82
N ASP A 56 -6.08 0.75 7.29
CA ASP A 56 -6.33 1.44 8.57
C ASP A 56 -7.64 2.25 8.54
N ARG A 57 -8.18 2.54 7.34
CA ARG A 57 -9.51 3.13 7.13
C ARG A 57 -10.61 2.14 6.82
N GLY A 58 -10.31 0.84 6.84
CA GLY A 58 -11.25 -0.23 6.53
C GLY A 58 -11.50 -0.45 5.03
N ASP A 59 -10.79 0.26 4.14
CA ASP A 59 -10.88 0.03 2.69
C ASP A 59 -9.95 -1.13 2.30
N LEU A 60 -10.37 -2.34 2.67
CA LEU A 60 -9.60 -3.57 2.42
C LEU A 60 -9.43 -3.84 0.92
N ALA A 61 -10.40 -3.43 0.09
CA ALA A 61 -10.31 -3.62 -1.35
C ALA A 61 -9.13 -2.83 -1.94
N ARG A 62 -9.03 -1.54 -1.65
CA ARG A 62 -7.89 -0.72 -2.11
C ARG A 62 -6.58 -1.10 -1.44
N ALA A 63 -6.63 -1.52 -0.18
CA ALA A 63 -5.45 -2.05 0.50
C ALA A 63 -4.86 -3.26 -0.25
N VAL A 64 -5.69 -4.24 -0.59
CA VAL A 64 -5.27 -5.44 -1.33
C VAL A 64 -4.71 -5.09 -2.72
N GLN A 65 -5.32 -4.14 -3.44
CA GLN A 65 -4.80 -3.69 -4.74
C GLN A 65 -3.40 -3.08 -4.61
N ALA A 66 -3.18 -2.24 -3.60
CA ALA A 66 -1.87 -1.66 -3.35
C ALA A 66 -0.84 -2.74 -2.96
N PHE A 67 -1.20 -3.68 -2.08
CA PHE A 67 -0.29 -4.76 -1.71
C PHE A 67 0.07 -5.64 -2.91
N LEU A 68 -0.90 -6.06 -3.73
CA LEU A 68 -0.63 -6.78 -4.98
C LEU A 68 0.37 -6.04 -5.87
N ARG A 69 0.20 -4.73 -6.04
CA ARG A 69 1.12 -3.92 -6.85
C ARG A 69 2.53 -3.86 -6.27
N ALA A 70 2.68 -3.73 -4.95
CA ALA A 70 4.00 -3.76 -4.31
C ALA A 70 4.65 -5.16 -4.36
N GLU A 71 3.84 -6.22 -4.31
CA GLU A 71 4.32 -7.60 -4.48
C GLU A 71 4.85 -7.87 -5.89
N GLU A 72 4.24 -7.30 -6.92
CA GLU A 72 4.78 -7.33 -8.29
C GLU A 72 6.18 -6.71 -8.39
N LEU A 73 6.48 -5.77 -7.48
CA LEU A 73 7.79 -5.13 -7.34
C LEU A 73 8.72 -5.87 -6.35
N GLY A 74 8.29 -7.02 -5.81
CA GLY A 74 9.08 -7.88 -4.93
C GLY A 74 9.01 -7.53 -3.44
N ASP A 75 8.05 -6.71 -3.00
CA ASP A 75 7.94 -6.32 -1.59
C ASP A 75 7.37 -7.45 -0.71
N GLY A 76 8.24 -8.07 0.09
CA GLY A 76 7.85 -9.08 1.09
C GLY A 76 6.93 -8.54 2.20
N TYR A 77 7.04 -7.25 2.57
CA TYR A 77 6.15 -6.65 3.56
C TYR A 77 4.71 -6.52 3.03
N ALA A 78 4.55 -6.25 1.74
CA ALA A 78 3.22 -6.23 1.12
C ALA A 78 2.54 -7.61 1.20
N MET A 79 3.29 -8.69 0.94
CA MET A 79 2.83 -10.07 1.09
C MET A 79 2.38 -10.35 2.53
N GLU A 80 3.18 -9.95 3.53
CA GLU A 80 2.85 -10.09 4.96
C GLU A 80 1.56 -9.35 5.33
N TYR A 81 1.39 -8.12 4.83
CA TYR A 81 0.16 -7.36 5.09
C TYR A 81 -1.08 -8.01 4.46
N ARG A 82 -0.96 -8.53 3.23
CA ARG A 82 -2.07 -9.25 2.60
C ARG A 82 -2.35 -10.58 3.29
N ALA A 83 -1.33 -11.30 3.77
CA ALA A 83 -1.50 -12.53 4.54
C ALA A 83 -2.30 -12.28 5.84
N ARG A 84 -2.10 -11.13 6.50
CA ARG A 84 -2.92 -10.74 7.66
C ARG A 84 -4.38 -10.51 7.30
N ILE A 85 -4.67 -9.94 6.12
CA ILE A 85 -6.04 -9.78 5.64
C ILE A 85 -6.70 -11.14 5.38
N LEU A 86 -6.00 -12.05 4.67
CA LEU A 86 -6.46 -13.43 4.43
C LEU A 86 -6.76 -14.16 5.75
N ALA A 87 -5.85 -14.07 6.71
CA ALA A 87 -6.04 -14.68 8.03
C ALA A 87 -7.26 -14.11 8.77
N ALA A 88 -7.49 -12.78 8.69
CA ALA A 88 -8.66 -12.14 9.29
C ALA A 88 -9.98 -12.55 8.60
N GLN A 89 -9.91 -13.01 7.33
CA GLN A 89 -11.04 -13.55 6.57
C GLN A 89 -11.22 -15.07 6.77
N GLY A 90 -10.39 -15.72 7.61
CA GLY A 90 -10.44 -17.15 7.87
C GLY A 90 -9.69 -18.02 6.84
N GLN A 91 -9.01 -17.42 5.87
CA GLN A 91 -8.21 -18.10 4.85
C GLN A 91 -6.80 -18.41 5.37
N HIS A 92 -6.73 -19.22 6.43
CA HIS A 92 -5.47 -19.45 7.17
C HIS A 92 -4.40 -20.17 6.34
N GLU A 93 -4.78 -21.15 5.51
CA GLU A 93 -3.83 -21.89 4.67
C GLU A 93 -3.17 -20.97 3.62
N GLU A 94 -3.98 -20.15 2.95
CA GLU A 94 -3.48 -19.16 1.97
C GLU A 94 -2.59 -18.11 2.64
N ALA A 95 -2.95 -17.67 3.85
CA ALA A 95 -2.14 -16.73 4.62
C ALA A 95 -0.76 -17.31 4.97
N GLU A 96 -0.69 -18.56 5.45
CA GLU A 96 0.58 -19.21 5.79
C GLU A 96 1.45 -19.45 4.55
N ALA A 97 0.85 -19.90 3.44
CA ALA A 97 1.56 -20.05 2.17
C ALA A 97 2.17 -18.72 1.71
N LEU A 98 1.42 -17.63 1.84
CA LEU A 98 1.88 -16.31 1.46
C LEU A 98 3.01 -15.77 2.37
N ARG A 99 2.95 -16.01 3.68
CA ARG A 99 4.05 -15.68 4.62
C ARG A 99 5.33 -16.43 4.31
N ALA A 100 5.20 -17.71 3.95
CA ALA A 100 6.35 -18.50 3.53
C ALA A 100 7.02 -17.91 2.27
N GLN A 101 6.23 -17.43 1.31
CA GLN A 101 6.74 -16.73 0.14
C GLN A 101 7.41 -15.40 0.51
N ALA A 102 6.80 -14.60 1.39
CA ALA A 102 7.37 -13.35 1.89
C ALA A 102 8.76 -13.54 2.49
N ALA A 103 8.91 -14.53 3.38
CA ALA A 103 10.18 -14.87 4.00
C ALA A 103 11.26 -15.35 3.01
N THR A 104 10.87 -15.85 1.84
CA THR A 104 11.82 -16.18 0.76
C THR A 104 12.22 -14.95 -0.06
N ALA A 105 11.29 -14.03 -0.32
CA ALA A 105 11.56 -12.78 -1.04
C ALA A 105 12.54 -11.89 -0.27
N GLU A 106 12.35 -11.74 1.04
CA GLU A 106 13.24 -10.94 1.91
C GLU A 106 14.68 -11.47 1.99
N ARG A 107 14.91 -12.76 1.74
CA ARG A 107 16.24 -13.37 1.77
C ARG A 107 17.03 -13.17 0.47
N MET A 108 16.40 -12.67 -0.59
CA MET A 108 17.04 -12.46 -1.90
C MET A 108 17.50 -11.02 -2.15
N LEU A 109 17.23 -10.11 -1.22
CA LEU A 109 17.72 -8.72 -1.20
C LEU A 109 18.99 -8.60 -0.35
#